data_AF-A0A7X8YN35-F1
#
_entry.id   AF-A0A7X8YN35-F1
#
_cell.length_a   1.000
_cell.length_b   1.000
_cell.length_c   1.000
_cell.angle_alpha   90.00
_cell.angle_beta   90.00
_cell.angle_gamma   90.00
#
_symmetry.space_group_name_H-M   'P 1'
#
loop_
_entity.id
_entity.type
_entity.pdbx_description
1 polymer ?
#
loop_
_entity_poly.entity_id
_entity_poly.type
_entity_poly.pdbx_seq_one_letter_code
_entity_poly.pdbx_strand_id
1 'polypeptide(L)' 'MKKFREYNQHQIMLFPPSIQDWIPDDHPAKYIDEVVGTLDLSAIYESYTELKGYPPYSPVMMVKVL' A
#
# COMPACT_ATOMS: atom_id res chain seq x y z
N MET A 1 13.69 10.81 -9.11
CA MET A 1 12.81 9.68 -8.78
C MET A 1 11.36 10.08 -9.06
N LYS A 2 10.55 9.22 -9.69
CA LYS A 2 9.12 9.48 -9.92
C LYS A 2 8.41 9.70 -8.58
N LYS A 3 7.50 10.67 -8.51
CA LYS A 3 6.62 10.86 -7.35
C LYS A 3 5.37 9.99 -7.50
N PHE A 4 5.17 9.09 -6.54
CA PHE A 4 3.98 8.25 -6.45
C PHE A 4 2.84 8.98 -5.76
N ARG A 5 1.62 8.51 -5.97
CA ARG A 5 0.47 8.92 -5.15
C ARG A 5 0.73 8.50 -3.70
N GLU A 6 0.28 9.33 -2.77
CA GLU A 6 0.30 8.99 -1.35
C GLU A 6 -0.54 7.73 -1.12
N TYR A 7 -0.01 6.84 -0.30
CA TYR A 7 -0.66 5.61 0.08
C TYR A 7 -0.65 5.49 1.60
N ASN A 8 -1.84 5.50 2.20
CA ASN A 8 -2.02 5.44 3.64
C ASN A 8 -3.22 4.54 3.98
N GLN A 9 -2.95 3.29 4.37
CA GLN A 9 -4.00 2.34 4.80
C GLN A 9 -4.58 2.67 6.18
N HIS A 10 -3.84 3.43 6.99
CA HIS A 10 -4.26 3.85 8.33
C HIS A 10 -4.95 5.22 8.29
N GLN A 11 -5.46 5.63 7.13
CA GLN A 11 -6.21 6.87 7.01
C GLN A 11 -7.46 6.80 7.91
N ILE A 12 -7.52 7.71 8.87
CA ILE A 12 -8.64 7.85 9.79
C ILE A 12 -9.84 8.40 9.00
N MET A 13 -10.97 7.69 9.06
CA MET A 13 -12.24 8.16 8.50
C MET A 13 -12.97 9.05 9.49
N LEU A 14 -13.85 9.91 8.97
CA LEU A 14 -14.67 10.79 9.80
C LEU A 14 -15.63 10.01 10.72
N PHE A 15 -16.06 8.79 10.33
CA PHE A 15 -16.85 7.80 11.09
C PHE A 15 -16.78 6.41 10.42
N PRO A 16 -17.00 5.26 11.11
CA PRO A 16 -16.41 4.78 12.37
C PRO A 16 -14.94 4.33 12.09
N PRO A 17 -14.22 3.51 12.90
CA PRO A 17 -12.74 3.49 12.91
C PRO A 17 -12.15 2.85 11.63
N SER A 18 -10.82 2.72 11.53
CA SER A 18 -10.10 2.32 10.32
C SER A 18 -10.74 1.10 9.63
N ILE A 19 -10.59 0.97 8.30
CA ILE A 19 -10.97 -0.26 7.57
C ILE A 19 -10.38 -1.51 8.23
N GLN A 20 -9.20 -1.37 8.83
CA GLN A 20 -8.51 -2.40 9.60
C GLN A 20 -9.35 -2.97 10.75
N ASP A 21 -10.20 -2.14 11.37
CA ASP A 21 -11.04 -2.52 12.51
C ASP A 21 -12.26 -3.36 12.11
N TRP A 22 -12.55 -3.45 10.81
CA TRP A 22 -13.64 -4.30 10.29
C TRP A 22 -13.16 -5.71 9.97
N ILE A 23 -11.86 -5.94 10.02
CA ILE A 23 -11.24 -7.22 9.71
C ILE A 23 -10.95 -7.93 11.04
N PRO A 24 -11.44 -9.17 11.25
CA PRO A 24 -11.11 -9.96 12.43
C PRO A 24 -9.60 -10.10 12.62
N ASP A 25 -9.14 -10.15 13.87
CA ASP A 25 -7.70 -10.24 14.17
C ASP A 25 -7.04 -11.52 13.65
N ASP A 26 -7.80 -12.62 13.52
CA ASP A 26 -7.32 -13.89 12.99
C ASP A 26 -7.43 -14.01 11.46
N HIS A 27 -7.89 -12.96 10.78
CA HIS A 27 -8.14 -13.03 9.34
C HIS A 27 -6.82 -13.07 8.54
N PRO A 28 -6.62 -14.03 7.62
CA PRO A 28 -5.37 -14.20 6.87
C PRO A 28 -4.89 -12.95 6.11
N ALA A 29 -5.80 -12.04 5.76
CA ALA A 29 -5.45 -10.79 5.10
C ALA A 29 -4.54 -9.88 5.94
N LYS A 30 -4.64 -9.89 7.28
CA LYS A 30 -3.72 -9.13 8.16
C LYS A 30 -2.30 -9.69 8.07
N TYR A 31 -2.16 -11.02 8.09
CA TYR A 31 -0.87 -11.69 7.92
C TYR A 31 -0.25 -11.38 6.54
N ILE A 32 -1.05 -11.41 5.47
CA ILE A 32 -0.56 -11.04 4.14
C ILE A 32 -0.12 -9.57 4.12
N ASP A 33 -0.86 -8.67 4.75
CA ASP A 33 -0.53 -7.24 4.84
C ASP A 33 0.81 -6.99 5.54
N GLU A 34 1.08 -7.71 6.63
CA GLU A 34 2.36 -7.71 7.35
C GLU A 34 3.50 -8.24 6.47
N VAL A 35 3.30 -9.38 5.81
CA VAL A 35 4.31 -9.98 4.92
C VAL A 35 4.66 -9.02 3.80
N VAL A 36 3.66 -8.40 3.17
CA VAL A 36 3.88 -7.42 2.10
C VAL A 36 4.69 -6.21 2.61
N GLY A 37 4.51 -5.82 3.87
CA GLY A 37 5.33 -4.78 4.51
C GLY A 37 6.82 -5.11 4.64
N THR A 38 7.20 -6.39 4.52
CA THR A 38 8.60 -6.86 4.59
C THR A 38 9.24 -7.11 3.23
N LEU A 39 8.48 -7.01 2.13
CA LEU A 39 9.00 -7.27 0.80
C LEU A 39 9.93 -6.15 0.33
N ASP A 40 11.07 -6.54 -0.25
CA ASP A 40 11.90 -5.61 -1.01
C ASP A 40 11.29 -5.36 -2.40
N LEU A 41 10.79 -4.14 -2.61
CA LEU A 41 10.19 -3.70 -3.86
C LEU A 41 11.12 -2.77 -4.66
N SER A 42 12.39 -2.63 -4.26
CA SER A 42 13.39 -1.73 -4.87
C SER A 42 13.44 -1.86 -6.40
N ALA A 43 13.50 -3.10 -6.90
CA ALA A 43 13.51 -3.39 -8.34
C ALA A 43 12.30 -2.81 -9.09
N ILE A 44 11.12 -2.79 -8.47
CA ILE A 44 9.92 -2.19 -9.06
C ILE A 44 10.04 -0.67 -9.05
N TYR A 45 10.44 -0.07 -7.91
CA TYR A 45 10.63 1.38 -7.80
C TYR A 45 11.67 1.91 -8.80
N GLU A 46 12.78 1.20 -8.97
CA GLU A 46 13.87 1.56 -9.88
C GLU A 46 13.46 1.49 -11.36
N SER A 47 12.48 0.65 -11.70
CA SER A 47 11.94 0.58 -13.06
C SER A 47 11.21 1.87 -13.50
N TYR A 48 10.73 2.70 -12.55
CA TYR A 48 10.07 3.97 -12.83
C TYR A 48 11.07 5.10 -13.12
N THR A 49 11.71 5.02 -14.28
CA THR A 49 12.71 6.00 -14.75
C THR A 49 12.08 7.23 -15.42
N GLU A 50 10.91 7.09 -16.06
CA GLU A 50 10.28 8.19 -16.79
C GLU A 50 9.49 9.15 -15.89
N LEU A 51 9.85 10.43 -15.92
CA LEU A 51 9.20 11.48 -15.13
C LEU A 51 7.88 11.98 -15.71
N LYS A 52 7.63 11.81 -17.02
CA LYS A 52 6.40 12.28 -17.68
C LYS A 52 5.18 11.45 -17.28
N GLY A 53 4.00 12.06 -17.34
CA GLY A 53 2.72 11.40 -17.04
C GLY A 53 2.23 11.59 -15.60
N TYR A 54 1.04 11.07 -15.33
CA TYR A 54 0.39 11.20 -14.04
C TYR A 54 1.14 10.41 -12.94
N PRO A 55 1.12 10.84 -11.66
CA PRO A 55 1.67 10.07 -10.56
C PRO A 55 1.12 8.63 -10.52
N PRO A 56 1.99 7.61 -10.60
CA PRO A 56 1.59 6.22 -10.52
C PRO A 56 1.15 5.86 -9.10
N TYR A 57 0.44 4.75 -8.97
CA TYR A 57 0.16 4.14 -7.68
C TYR A 57 1.43 3.54 -7.08
N SER A 58 1.51 3.51 -5.74
CA SER A 58 2.67 2.97 -5.05
C SER A 58 2.79 1.45 -5.29
N PRO A 59 3.97 0.91 -5.63
CA PRO A 59 4.20 -0.54 -5.74
C PRO A 59 3.68 -1.33 -4.55
N VAL A 60 3.90 -0.85 -3.31
CA VAL A 60 3.39 -1.51 -2.10
C VAL A 60 1.87 -1.58 -2.06
N MET A 61 1.17 -0.59 -2.61
CA MET A 61 -0.29 -0.59 -2.72
C MET A 61 -0.77 -1.64 -3.72
N MET A 62 -0.03 -1.83 -4.83
CA MET A 62 -0.41 -2.79 -5.88
C MET A 62 -0.26 -4.25 -5.44
N VAL A 63 0.55 -4.53 -4.42
CA VAL A 63 0.79 -5.89 -3.90
C VAL A 63 0.04 -6.20 -2.61
N LYS A 64 -0.68 -5.23 -2.03
CA LYS A 64 -1.50 -5.42 -0.83
C LYS A 64 -2.89 -5.94 -1.19
N VAL A 65 -3.50 -6.63 -0.22
CA VAL A 65 -4.85 -7.22 -0.34
C VAL A 65 -5.92 -6.35 0.35
N LEU A 66 -5.48 -5.33 1.11
CA LEU A 66 -6.32 -4.43 1.92
C LEU A 66 -6.36 -3.00 1.36
#